data_AF-A0A3S1LJW5-F1
#
_entry.id   AF-A0A3S1LJW5-F1
#
_cell.length_a   1.000
_cell.length_b   1.000
_cell.length_c   1.000
_cell.angle_alpha   90.00
_cell.angle_beta   90.00
_cell.angle_gamma   90.00
#
_symmetry.space_group_name_H-M   'P 1'
#
loop_
_entity.id
_entity.type
_entity.pdbx_description
1 polymer ?
#
loop_
_entity_poly.entity_id
_entity_poly.type
_entity_poly.pdbx_seq_one_letter_code
_entity_poly.pdbx_strand_id
1 'polypeptide(L)'
;MSIQTIEDSKVKAFPTPAKPAEVIAFTAKVRRRFDPAAIAGKLASTLVPPAVVIAVMLVIWQIACSSPNASLPPPSQVWNEAYDLVAHPFFDYGPQDIGLAWRVLISLQRVAIGFGLAAIVGVALGALVGQSIWA
;
A
#
# COMPACT_ATOMS: atom_id res chain seq x y z
N MET A 1 3.03 -21.47 -76.90
CA MET A 1 1.91 -21.05 -76.04
C MET A 1 2.32 -19.71 -75.43
N SER A 2 1.68 -18.63 -75.86
CA SER A 2 2.13 -17.23 -75.73
C SER A 2 1.96 -16.69 -74.31
N ILE A 3 3.00 -16.07 -73.75
CA ILE A 3 2.88 -15.25 -72.53
C ILE A 3 2.07 -14.00 -72.90
N GLN A 4 0.95 -13.79 -72.21
CA GLN A 4 0.14 -12.59 -72.35
C GLN A 4 0.82 -11.45 -71.58
N THR A 5 1.17 -10.40 -72.31
CA THR A 5 1.64 -9.10 -71.81
C THR A 5 0.57 -8.49 -70.89
N ILE A 6 0.94 -8.16 -69.66
CA ILE A 6 0.09 -7.39 -68.74
C ILE A 6 -0.04 -5.99 -69.35
N GLU A 7 -1.24 -5.64 -69.84
CA GLU A 7 -1.55 -4.28 -70.22
C GLU A 7 -1.33 -3.35 -69.02
N ASP A 8 -0.62 -2.25 -69.27
CA ASP A 8 -0.34 -1.17 -68.34
C ASP A 8 -1.65 -0.45 -67.98
N SER A 9 -2.39 -1.03 -67.04
CA SER A 9 -3.62 -0.45 -66.51
C SER A 9 -3.23 0.74 -65.65
N LYS A 10 -3.22 1.90 -66.30
CA LYS A 10 -2.97 3.22 -65.71
C LYS A 10 -3.87 3.41 -64.49
N VAL A 11 -3.31 3.18 -63.30
CA VAL A 11 -4.00 3.31 -62.02
C VAL A 11 -4.52 4.74 -61.90
N LYS A 12 -5.84 4.88 -61.89
CA LYS A 12 -6.52 6.17 -61.78
C LYS A 12 -6.20 6.76 -60.41
N ALA A 13 -5.44 7.85 -60.40
CA ALA A 13 -5.06 8.54 -59.16
C ALA A 13 -6.30 8.89 -58.34
N PHE A 14 -6.26 8.59 -57.04
CA PHE A 14 -7.35 8.86 -56.13
C PHE A 14 -7.68 10.36 -56.13
N PRO A 15 -8.98 10.74 -56.19
CA PRO A 15 -9.36 12.14 -56.13
C PRO A 15 -8.93 12.73 -54.79
N THR A 16 -8.11 13.77 -54.83
CA THR A 16 -7.64 14.47 -53.63
C THR A 16 -8.84 15.20 -53.00
N PRO A 17 -9.17 14.96 -51.72
CA PRO A 17 -10.29 15.63 -51.08
C PRO A 17 -10.02 17.15 -51.00
N ALA A 18 -10.93 17.95 -51.54
CA ALA A 18 -10.81 19.41 -51.71
C ALA A 18 -11.11 20.24 -50.44
N LYS A 19 -11.24 19.60 -49.26
CA LYS A 19 -11.35 20.29 -47.98
C LYS A 19 -10.27 19.77 -47.03
N PRO A 20 -9.45 20.66 -46.44
CA PRO A 20 -8.49 20.23 -45.45
C PRO A 20 -9.27 19.62 -44.28
N ALA A 21 -8.90 18.40 -43.90
CA ALA A 21 -9.45 17.74 -42.73
C ALA A 21 -9.25 18.66 -41.52
N GLU A 22 -10.34 18.97 -40.82
CA GLU A 22 -10.26 19.77 -39.59
C GLU A 22 -9.61 18.90 -38.51
N VAL A 23 -8.31 19.12 -38.34
CA VAL A 23 -7.49 18.44 -37.35
C VAL A 23 -7.91 18.96 -35.98
N ILE A 24 -8.74 18.21 -35.28
CA ILE A 24 -9.01 18.45 -33.86
C ILE A 24 -7.73 18.09 -33.12
N ALA A 25 -6.93 19.12 -32.82
CA ALA A 25 -5.75 18.97 -31.99
C ALA A 25 -6.18 18.46 -30.61
N PHE A 26 -5.61 17.33 -30.19
CA PHE A 26 -5.77 16.87 -28.81
C PHE A 26 -5.31 17.97 -27.86
N THR A 27 -6.18 18.36 -26.92
CA THR A 27 -5.89 19.43 -25.96
C THR A 27 -4.54 19.14 -25.28
N ALA A 28 -3.65 20.13 -25.27
CA ALA A 28 -2.29 19.96 -24.80
C ALA A 28 -2.27 19.37 -23.39
N LYS A 29 -1.37 18.41 -23.15
CA LYS A 29 -1.18 17.78 -21.84
C LYS A 29 -0.88 18.87 -20.81
N VAL A 30 -1.84 19.13 -19.91
CA VAL A 30 -1.69 20.12 -18.85
C VAL A 30 -0.44 19.78 -18.06
N ARG A 31 0.59 20.63 -18.15
CA ARG A 31 1.81 20.46 -17.38
C ARG A 31 1.46 20.71 -15.91
N ARG A 32 1.28 19.64 -15.15
CA ARG A 32 0.94 19.71 -13.72
C ARG A 32 2.08 20.41 -13.00
N ARG A 33 1.88 21.68 -12.66
CA ARG A 33 2.84 22.46 -11.88
C ARG A 33 2.77 21.98 -10.44
N PHE A 34 3.89 21.54 -9.88
CA PHE A 34 3.98 21.27 -8.45
C PHE A 34 3.95 22.61 -7.73
N ASP A 35 2.82 22.94 -7.13
CA ASP A 35 2.65 24.09 -6.25
C ASP A 35 2.65 23.60 -4.80
N PRO A 36 3.78 23.69 -4.09
CA PRO A 36 3.89 23.22 -2.72
C PRO A 36 2.96 23.99 -1.76
N ALA A 37 2.64 25.25 -2.06
CA ALA A 37 1.74 26.05 -1.22
C ALA A 37 0.29 25.57 -1.36
N ALA A 38 -0.15 25.25 -2.57
CA ALA A 38 -1.47 24.65 -2.82
C ALA A 38 -1.59 23.25 -2.18
N ILE A 39 -0.52 22.45 -2.22
CA ILE A 39 -0.47 21.13 -1.58
C ILE A 39 -0.53 21.27 -0.05
N ALA A 40 0.26 22.18 0.52
CA ALA A 40 0.27 22.44 1.96
C ALA A 40 -1.09 22.93 2.47
N GLY A 41 -1.75 23.84 1.74
CA GLY A 41 -3.10 24.31 2.09
C GLY A 41 -4.15 23.19 2.10
N LYS A 42 -4.11 22.30 1.10
CA LYS A 42 -5.00 21.13 1.05
C LYS A 42 -4.73 20.16 2.20
N LEU A 43 -3.46 19.84 2.45
CA LEU A 43 -3.04 18.99 3.56
C LEU A 43 -3.48 19.58 4.91
N ALA A 44 -3.28 20.87 5.14
CA ALA A 44 -3.72 21.54 6.35
C ALA A 44 -5.24 21.44 6.53
N SER A 45 -6.02 21.78 5.50
CA SER A 45 -7.50 21.68 5.59
C SER A 45 -8.02 20.26 5.80
N THR A 46 -7.24 19.24 5.39
CA THR A 46 -7.60 17.83 5.52
C THR A 46 -7.16 17.24 6.86
N LEU A 47 -5.99 17.65 7.37
CA LEU A 47 -5.39 17.09 8.58
C LEU A 47 -5.73 17.86 9.85
N VAL A 48 -5.96 19.17 9.77
CA VAL A 48 -6.27 20.00 10.95
C VAL A 48 -7.57 19.55 11.63
N PRO A 49 -8.70 19.33 10.92
CA PRO A 49 -9.93 18.90 11.58
C PRO A 49 -9.79 17.57 12.37
N PRO A 50 -9.28 16.46 11.79
CA PRO A 50 -9.11 15.23 12.57
C PRO A 50 -8.05 15.36 13.67
N ALA A 51 -6.99 16.14 13.47
CA ALA A 51 -5.98 16.39 14.51
C ALA A 51 -6.57 17.11 15.73
N VAL A 52 -7.44 18.09 15.51
CA VAL A 52 -8.14 18.80 16.60
C VAL A 52 -9.05 17.84 17.37
N VAL A 53 -9.81 16.99 16.68
CA VAL A 53 -10.67 15.99 17.33
C VAL A 53 -9.84 15.03 18.18
N ILE A 54 -8.73 14.51 17.65
CA ILE A 54 -7.81 13.64 18.39
C ILE A 54 -7.24 14.38 19.60
N ALA A 55 -6.77 15.61 19.44
CA ALA A 55 -6.21 16.40 20.53
C ALA A 55 -7.22 16.62 21.66
N VAL A 56 -8.47 16.99 21.33
CA VAL A 56 -9.54 17.14 22.32
C VAL A 56 -9.83 15.82 23.03
N MET A 57 -9.91 14.72 22.28
CA MET A 57 -10.12 13.39 22.85
C MET A 57 -8.99 13.00 23.82
N LEU A 58 -7.73 13.24 23.45
CA LEU A 58 -6.56 12.97 24.30
C LEU A 58 -6.58 13.82 25.56
N VAL A 59 -6.99 15.09 25.49
CA VAL A 59 -7.11 15.98 26.65
C VAL A 59 -8.19 15.47 27.59
N ILE A 60 -9.37 15.09 27.07
CA ILE A 60 -10.45 14.51 27.86
C ILE A 60 -9.97 13.23 28.55
N TRP A 61 -9.27 12.36 27.83
CA TRP A 61 -8.72 11.13 28.38
C TRP A 61 -7.65 11.39 29.44
N GLN A 62 -6.74 12.34 29.22
CA GLN A 62 -5.72 12.75 30.19
C GLN A 62 -6.35 13.22 31.50
N ILE A 63 -7.39 14.05 31.43
CA ILE A 63 -8.08 14.58 32.62
C ILE A 63 -8.87 13.47 33.32
N ALA A 64 -9.54 12.58 32.57
CA ALA A 64 -10.28 11.46 33.14
C ALA A 64 -9.39 10.46 33.88
N CYS A 65 -8.17 10.24 33.38
CA CYS A 65 -7.20 9.27 33.92
C CYS A 65 -6.10 9.90 34.79
N SER A 66 -6.17 11.20 35.11
CA SER A 66 -5.15 11.86 35.95
C SER A 66 -5.34 11.62 37.47
N SER A 67 -6.40 10.93 37.87
CA SER A 67 -6.67 10.63 39.28
C SER A 67 -5.75 9.50 39.78
N PRO A 68 -5.18 9.60 41.01
CA PRO A 68 -4.37 8.53 41.62
C PRO A 68 -5.10 7.19 41.78
N ASN A 69 -6.43 7.20 41.72
CA ASN A 69 -7.28 6.01 41.89
C ASN A 69 -7.87 5.51 40.55
N ALA A 70 -7.42 6.05 39.42
CA ALA A 70 -7.86 5.60 38.10
C ALA A 70 -7.24 4.23 37.77
N SER A 71 -8.05 3.28 37.33
CA SER A 71 -7.58 1.94 36.93
C SER A 71 -6.76 1.93 35.63
N LEU A 72 -6.74 3.04 34.88
CA LEU A 72 -6.08 3.14 33.59
C LEU A 72 -5.11 4.32 33.59
N PRO A 73 -3.86 4.13 33.13
CA PRO A 73 -2.88 5.20 33.07
C PRO A 73 -3.28 6.27 32.04
N PRO A 74 -2.89 7.54 32.25
CA PRO A 74 -3.12 8.61 31.29
C PRO A 74 -2.27 8.44 30.01
N PRO A 75 -2.71 9.00 28.87
CA PRO A 75 -2.03 8.85 27.58
C PRO A 75 -0.55 9.25 27.61
N SER A 76 -0.18 10.27 28.41
CA SER A 76 1.22 10.69 28.55
C SER A 76 2.11 9.61 29.17
N GLN A 77 1.59 8.85 30.14
CA GLN A 77 2.36 7.77 30.77
C GLN A 77 2.48 6.58 29.83
N VAL A 78 1.39 6.21 29.16
CA VAL A 78 1.39 5.16 28.13
C VAL A 78 2.43 5.46 27.05
N TRP A 79 2.54 6.72 26.62
CA TRP A 79 3.54 7.13 25.65
C TRP A 79 4.97 6.93 26.15
N ASN A 80 5.27 7.37 27.38
CA ASN A 80 6.61 7.23 27.93
C ASN A 80 7.03 5.77 28.10
N GLU A 81 6.13 4.91 28.62
CA GLU A 81 6.41 3.49 28.78
C GLU A 81 6.56 2.77 27.42
N ALA A 82 5.70 3.10 26.45
CA ALA A 82 5.79 2.53 25.12
C ALA A 82 7.04 3.02 24.36
N TYR A 83 7.47 4.26 24.60
CA TYR A 83 8.59 4.88 23.89
C TYR A 83 9.88 4.11 24.11
N ASP A 84 10.20 3.72 25.34
CA ASP A 84 11.42 2.97 25.64
C ASP A 84 11.45 1.61 24.92
N LEU A 85 10.29 0.93 24.87
CA LEU A 85 10.14 -0.34 24.16
C LEU A 85 10.25 -0.21 22.64
N VAL A 86 9.76 0.90 22.08
CA VAL A 86 9.78 1.17 20.63
C VAL A 86 11.14 1.69 20.18
N ALA A 87 11.80 2.53 20.98
CA ALA A 87 13.10 3.11 20.68
C ALA A 87 14.24 2.10 20.79
N HIS A 88 14.14 1.15 21.74
CA HIS A 88 15.15 0.11 21.94
C HIS A 88 14.57 -1.30 21.74
N PRO A 89 14.06 -1.65 20.55
CA PRO A 89 13.25 -2.86 20.39
C PRO A 89 13.99 -4.19 20.63
N PHE A 90 15.32 -4.18 20.66
CA PHE A 90 16.20 -5.35 20.82
C PHE A 90 16.86 -5.48 22.20
N PHE A 91 16.37 -4.78 23.23
CA PHE A 91 16.95 -4.92 24.57
C PHE A 91 16.75 -6.33 25.17
N ASP A 92 17.64 -6.71 26.07
CA ASP A 92 17.55 -7.92 26.88
C ASP A 92 18.10 -7.60 28.28
N TYR A 93 17.18 -7.35 29.22
CA TYR A 93 17.51 -6.96 30.60
C TYR A 93 17.20 -8.08 31.61
N GLY A 94 16.82 -9.27 31.14
CA GLY A 94 16.57 -10.43 31.98
C GLY A 94 15.39 -11.29 31.55
N PRO A 95 15.03 -12.32 32.34
CA PRO A 95 14.09 -13.36 31.92
C PRO A 95 12.66 -12.87 31.67
N GLN A 96 12.23 -11.78 32.31
CA GLN A 96 10.89 -11.21 32.16
C GLN A 96 10.88 -9.91 31.33
N ASP A 97 12.04 -9.27 31.15
CA ASP A 97 12.21 -7.95 30.55
C ASP A 97 13.05 -8.04 29.28
N ILE A 98 12.37 -8.47 28.20
CA ILE A 98 12.94 -8.68 26.88
C ILE A 98 12.21 -7.80 25.88
N GLY A 99 12.98 -7.16 25.01
CA GLY A 99 12.52 -6.25 23.97
C GLY A 99 11.44 -6.84 23.07
N LEU A 100 10.58 -5.95 22.57
CA LEU A 100 9.40 -6.32 21.78
C LEU A 100 9.80 -7.08 20.49
N ALA A 101 10.93 -6.73 19.87
CA ALA A 101 11.37 -7.41 18.65
C ALA A 101 11.64 -8.89 18.90
N TRP A 102 12.30 -9.27 20.00
CA TRP A 102 12.58 -10.66 20.31
C TRP A 102 11.30 -11.48 20.52
N ARG A 103 10.30 -10.91 21.20
CA ARG A 103 8.99 -11.54 21.39
C ARG A 103 8.27 -11.76 20.06
N VAL A 104 8.28 -10.76 19.19
CA VAL A 104 7.66 -10.84 17.86
C VAL A 104 8.40 -11.84 16.97
N LEU A 105 9.74 -11.84 16.99
CA LEU A 105 10.56 -12.78 16.23
C LEU A 105 10.29 -14.23 16.62
N ILE A 106 10.21 -14.53 17.92
CA ILE A 106 9.87 -15.87 18.41
C ILE A 106 8.46 -16.28 17.97
N SER A 107 7.49 -15.37 18.03
CA SER A 107 6.14 -15.64 17.52
C SER A 107 6.16 -15.95 16.03
N LEU A 108 6.88 -15.12 15.25
CA LEU A 108 7.00 -15.28 13.81
C LEU A 108 7.73 -16.58 13.44
N GLN A 109 8.77 -16.95 14.18
CA GLN A 109 9.49 -18.21 14.01
C GLN A 109 8.54 -19.40 14.20
N ARG A 110 7.72 -19.40 15.25
CA ARG A 110 6.76 -20.49 15.49
C ARG A 110 5.74 -20.59 14.35
N VAL A 111 5.23 -19.46 13.85
CA VAL A 111 4.32 -19.43 12.69
C VAL A 111 5.01 -19.91 11.43
N ALA A 112 6.23 -19.47 11.16
CA ALA A 112 6.99 -19.87 9.97
C ALA A 112 7.25 -21.37 9.95
N ILE A 113 7.58 -21.97 11.09
CA ILE A 113 7.77 -23.42 11.21
C ILE A 113 6.46 -24.16 10.94
N GLY A 114 5.37 -23.79 11.62
CA GLY A 114 4.07 -24.45 11.46
C GLY A 114 3.50 -24.31 10.06
N PHE A 115 3.50 -23.10 9.52
CA PHE A 115 3.06 -22.81 8.15
C PHE A 115 3.95 -23.50 7.11
N GLY A 116 5.27 -23.50 7.30
CA GLY A 116 6.20 -24.17 6.39
C GLY A 116 5.95 -25.69 6.32
N LEU A 117 5.77 -26.35 7.47
CA LEU A 117 5.41 -27.77 7.50
C LEU A 117 4.05 -28.04 6.86
N ALA A 118 3.05 -27.23 7.18
CA ALA A 118 1.72 -27.35 6.58
C ALA A 118 1.75 -27.15 5.05
N ALA A 119 2.56 -26.20 4.57
CA ALA A 119 2.74 -25.96 3.14
C ALA A 119 3.38 -27.17 2.44
N ILE A 120 4.44 -27.75 3.02
CA ILE A 120 5.09 -28.95 2.45
C ILE A 120 4.10 -30.10 2.36
N VAL A 121 3.42 -30.43 3.46
CA VAL A 121 2.46 -31.54 3.52
C VAL A 121 1.26 -31.26 2.61
N GLY A 122 0.71 -30.04 2.65
CA GLY A 122 -0.44 -29.63 1.85
C GLY A 122 -0.15 -29.65 0.35
N VAL A 123 1.02 -29.18 -0.07
CA VAL A 123 1.44 -29.24 -1.48
C VAL A 123 1.66 -30.68 -1.93
N ALA A 124 2.34 -31.50 -1.13
CA ALA A 124 2.56 -32.91 -1.46
C ALA A 124 1.24 -33.67 -1.59
N LEU A 125 0.32 -33.52 -0.63
CA LEU A 125 -1.01 -34.13 -0.70
C LEU A 125 -1.84 -33.59 -1.86
N GLY A 126 -1.82 -32.27 -2.07
CA GLY A 126 -2.53 -31.65 -3.20
C GLY A 126 -2.04 -32.17 -4.55
N ALA A 127 -0.72 -32.34 -4.71
CA ALA A 127 -0.14 -32.93 -5.91
C ALA A 127 -0.54 -34.41 -6.08
N LEU A 128 -0.48 -35.21 -5.01
CA LEU A 128 -0.88 -36.63 -5.05
C LEU A 128 -2.35 -36.80 -5.44
N VAL A 129 -3.24 -35.99 -4.86
CA VAL A 129 -4.67 -35.99 -5.21
C VAL A 129 -4.88 -35.51 -6.65
N GLY A 130 -4.16 -34.47 -7.07
CA GLY A 130 -4.25 -33.92 -8.43
C GLY A 130 -3.72 -34.84 -9.53
N GLN A 131 -2.95 -35.88 -9.19
CA GLN A 131 -2.53 -36.93 -10.14
C GLN A 131 -3.51 -38.10 -10.22
N SER A 132 -4.58 -38.11 -9.42
CA SER A 132 -5.56 -39.20 -9.46
C SER A 132 -6.53 -39.06 -10.64
N ILE A 133 -6.84 -40.19 -11.27
CA ILE A 133 -7.63 -40.34 -12.53
C ILE A 133 -9.11 -39.87 -12.46
N TRP A 134 -9.54 -39.30 -11.34
CA TRP A 134 -10.90 -38.79 -11.13
C TRP A 134 -11.01 -37.27 -11.33
N ALA A 135 -9.92 -36.61 -11.74
CA ALA A 135 -9.85 -35.19 -12.11
C ALA A 135 -9.72 -35.01 -13.62
#